data_AF-A0A8J7APG3-F1
#
_entry.id   AF-A0A8J7APG3-F1
#
_cell.length_a   1.000
_cell.length_b   1.000
_cell.length_c   1.000
_cell.angle_alpha   90.00
_cell.angle_beta   90.00
_cell.angle_gamma   90.00
#
_symmetry.space_group_name_H-M   'P 1'
#
loop_
_entity.id
_entity.type
_entity.pdbx_description
1 polymer ?
#
loop_
_entity_poly.entity_id
_entity_poly.type
_entity_poly.pdbx_seq_one_letter_code
_entity_poly.pdbx_strand_id
1 'polypeptide(L)'
;MTAQQRILSLGGLALQPNQSSNTAFQISWTILRVVAGIVMVHNGLDKLANIESFAQAYVAYLGLPFPITLSYMAAFTELIGAPLVALGLFTRPAALGLFFTMSVAMYHHVKVAGLSIPYLELSALYAATFLFFVINGGGRFSVDALLTKVLGGMLSQQASGKRASLETVFQLSDEAKAEIKSGL
;
A
#
# COMPACT_ATOMS: atom_id res chain seq x y z
N MET A 1 -21.84 14.07 2.96
CA MET A 1 -20.42 13.65 3.03
C MET A 1 -19.59 14.61 2.19
N THR A 2 -18.72 15.41 2.81
CA THR A 2 -17.97 16.48 2.14
C THR A 2 -16.82 15.91 1.29
N ALA A 3 -16.38 16.63 0.26
CA ALA A 3 -15.29 16.21 -0.63
C ALA A 3 -13.97 15.93 0.12
N GLN A 4 -13.71 16.62 1.24
CA GLN A 4 -12.61 16.33 2.16
C GLN A 4 -12.70 14.93 2.79
N GLN A 5 -13.91 14.45 3.13
CA GLN A 5 -14.10 13.10 3.68
C GLN A 5 -13.87 12.01 2.63
N ARG A 6 -14.08 12.31 1.33
CA ARG A 6 -13.89 11.36 0.22
C ARG A 6 -12.42 11.18 -0.19
N ILE A 7 -11.64 12.26 -0.17
CA ILE A 7 -10.19 12.20 -0.42
C ILE A 7 -9.48 11.45 0.72
N LEU A 8 -9.94 11.66 1.96
CA LEU A 8 -9.51 10.88 3.12
C LEU A 8 -9.97 9.42 3.10
N SER A 9 -11.05 9.06 2.37
CA SER A 9 -11.54 7.67 2.32
C SER A 9 -10.84 6.82 1.26
N LEU A 10 -10.51 7.38 0.09
CA LEU A 10 -9.79 6.63 -0.96
C LEU A 10 -8.28 6.56 -0.68
N GLY A 11 -7.66 7.67 -0.29
CA GLY A 11 -6.29 7.66 0.24
C GLY A 11 -6.20 6.90 1.56
N GLY A 12 -7.26 6.95 2.37
CA GLY A 12 -7.38 6.20 3.60
C GLY A 12 -7.34 4.69 3.38
N LEU A 13 -8.05 4.16 2.38
CA LEU A 13 -8.02 2.72 2.11
C LEU A 13 -6.66 2.24 1.59
N ALA A 14 -5.87 3.09 0.93
CA ALA A 14 -4.54 2.73 0.43
C ALA A 14 -3.44 2.85 1.50
N LEU A 15 -3.54 3.85 2.38
CA LEU A 15 -2.50 4.22 3.33
C LEU A 15 -2.82 3.95 4.80
N GLN A 16 -4.07 3.71 5.19
CA GLN A 16 -4.39 3.47 6.61
C GLN A 16 -3.90 2.07 7.02
N PRO A 17 -2.89 1.99 7.90
CA PRO A 17 -2.46 0.72 8.46
C PRO A 17 -3.39 0.31 9.60
N ASN A 18 -3.46 -0.99 9.89
CA ASN A 18 -4.12 -1.47 11.09
C ASN A 18 -3.28 -1.16 12.35
N GLN A 19 -3.81 -0.30 13.23
CA GLN A 19 -3.12 0.23 14.40
C GLN A 19 -3.51 -0.49 15.69
N SER A 20 -3.40 -1.82 15.75
CA SER A 20 -3.67 -2.56 16.99
C SER A 20 -2.76 -2.08 18.16
N SER A 21 -3.30 -2.10 19.37
CA SER A 21 -2.60 -1.62 20.58
C SER A 21 -1.47 -2.54 21.05
N ASN A 22 -1.52 -3.83 20.69
CA ASN A 22 -0.52 -4.82 21.08
C ASN A 22 0.82 -4.61 20.35
N THR A 23 1.84 -4.14 21.08
CA THR A 23 3.17 -3.87 20.55
C THR A 23 3.89 -5.12 20.06
N ALA A 24 3.79 -6.25 20.76
CA ALA A 24 4.44 -7.50 20.36
C ALA A 24 3.93 -7.98 18.99
N PHE A 25 2.61 -7.93 18.81
CA PHE A 25 1.98 -8.24 17.54
C PHE A 25 2.43 -7.29 16.41
N GLN A 26 2.59 -6.00 16.70
CA GLN A 26 3.08 -5.01 15.72
C GLN A 26 4.56 -5.22 15.35
N ILE A 27 5.39 -5.66 16.30
CA ILE A 27 6.76 -6.07 16.03
C ILE A 27 6.77 -7.30 15.11
N SER A 28 6.03 -8.36 15.45
CA SER A 28 5.95 -9.57 14.61
C SER A 28 5.44 -9.27 13.20
N TRP A 29 4.43 -8.41 13.09
CA TRP A 29 3.92 -7.91 11.81
C TRP A 29 5.01 -7.23 10.98
N THR A 30 5.81 -6.37 11.62
CA THR A 30 6.90 -5.65 10.95
C THR A 30 8.02 -6.57 10.52
N ILE A 31 8.37 -7.57 11.35
CA ILE A 31 9.36 -8.59 11.00
C ILE A 31 8.89 -9.37 9.77
N LEU A 32 7.65 -9.88 9.79
CA LEU A 32 7.09 -10.61 8.64
C LEU A 32 7.15 -9.75 7.37
N ARG A 33 6.75 -8.48 7.47
CA ARG A 33 6.75 -7.53 6.36
C ARG A 33 8.14 -7.31 5.78
N VAL A 34 9.12 -7.02 6.63
CA VAL A 34 10.50 -6.73 6.23
C VAL A 34 11.15 -7.97 5.63
N VAL A 35 11.00 -9.13 6.27
CA VAL A 35 11.58 -10.38 5.77
C VAL A 35 10.95 -10.77 4.42
N ALA A 36 9.61 -10.79 4.33
CA ALA A 36 8.92 -11.14 3.09
C ALA A 36 9.28 -10.18 1.95
N GLY A 37 9.33 -8.88 2.23
CA GLY A 37 9.72 -7.88 1.24
C GLY A 37 11.19 -8.00 0.80
N ILE A 38 12.14 -8.21 1.72
CA ILE A 38 13.57 -8.33 1.35
C ILE A 38 13.81 -9.61 0.55
N VAL A 39 13.29 -10.75 1.00
CA VAL A 39 13.55 -12.02 0.30
C VAL A 39 12.88 -12.01 -1.08
N MET A 40 11.68 -11.45 -1.22
CA MET A 40 11.00 -11.36 -2.53
C MET A 40 11.80 -10.60 -3.60
N VAL A 41 12.72 -9.70 -3.23
CA VAL A 41 13.59 -9.00 -4.20
C VAL A 41 14.38 -9.99 -5.07
N HIS A 42 14.81 -11.14 -4.52
CA HIS A 42 15.57 -12.11 -5.30
C HIS A 42 14.77 -12.60 -6.51
N ASN A 43 13.45 -12.81 -6.37
CA ASN A 43 12.60 -13.33 -7.45
C ASN A 43 12.55 -12.37 -8.64
N GLY A 44 12.55 -11.06 -8.36
CA GLY A 44 12.57 -10.05 -9.40
C GLY A 44 13.93 -9.97 -10.09
N LEU A 45 15.03 -10.11 -9.33
CA LEU A 45 16.38 -10.16 -9.89
C LEU A 45 16.58 -11.39 -10.78
N ASP A 46 16.12 -12.56 -10.34
CA ASP A 46 16.21 -13.81 -11.09
C ASP A 46 15.46 -13.71 -12.43
N LYS A 47 14.28 -13.06 -12.44
CA LYS A 47 13.53 -12.78 -13.69
C LYS A 47 14.28 -11.85 -14.62
N LEU A 48 14.88 -10.77 -14.11
CA LEU A 48 15.64 -9.82 -14.95
C LEU A 48 16.95 -10.41 -15.47
N ALA A 49 17.56 -11.35 -14.74
CA ALA A 49 18.82 -11.97 -15.15
C ALA A 49 18.70 -12.72 -16.48
N ASN A 50 17.53 -13.25 -16.81
CA ASN A 50 17.24 -13.84 -18.12
C ASN A 50 15.75 -13.71 -18.47
N ILE A 51 15.38 -12.50 -18.91
CA ILE A 51 13.98 -12.15 -19.14
C ILE A 51 13.35 -12.93 -20.30
N GLU A 52 14.13 -13.24 -21.34
CA GLU A 52 13.67 -13.99 -22.51
C GLU A 52 13.32 -15.43 -22.13
N SER A 53 14.17 -16.08 -21.32
CA SER A 53 13.91 -17.43 -20.82
C SER A 53 12.67 -17.45 -19.94
N PHE A 54 12.54 -16.50 -19.01
CA PHE A 54 11.35 -16.40 -18.16
C PHE A 54 10.08 -16.15 -19.00
N ALA A 55 10.14 -15.26 -19.98
CA ALA A 55 9.03 -14.99 -20.88
C ALA A 55 8.56 -16.24 -21.64
N GLN A 56 9.50 -17.03 -22.16
CA GLN A 56 9.17 -18.28 -22.86
C GLN A 56 8.63 -19.35 -21.92
N ALA A 57 9.33 -19.60 -20.80
CA ALA A 57 9.01 -20.70 -19.90
C ALA A 57 7.75 -20.47 -19.05
N TYR A 58 7.43 -19.21 -18.73
CA TYR A 58 6.27 -18.85 -17.91
C TYR A 58 5.16 -18.21 -18.73
N VAL A 59 5.41 -17.03 -19.30
CA VAL A 59 4.33 -16.19 -19.83
C VAL A 59 3.77 -16.74 -21.14
N ALA A 60 4.63 -17.12 -22.08
CA ALA A 60 4.24 -17.74 -23.33
C ALA A 60 3.63 -19.13 -23.11
N TYR A 61 4.18 -19.91 -22.16
CA TYR A 61 3.60 -21.20 -21.76
C TYR A 61 2.15 -21.07 -21.26
N LEU A 62 1.81 -19.99 -20.55
CA LEU A 62 0.45 -19.69 -20.14
C LEU A 62 -0.46 -19.18 -21.27
N GLY A 63 0.10 -18.93 -22.46
CA GLY A 63 -0.64 -18.38 -23.61
C GLY A 63 -1.00 -16.89 -23.47
N LEU A 64 -0.29 -16.15 -22.61
CA LEU A 64 -0.55 -14.73 -22.41
C LEU A 64 0.06 -13.87 -23.54
N PRO A 65 -0.60 -12.78 -23.96
CA PRO A 65 -0.07 -11.89 -24.98
C PRO A 65 1.14 -11.09 -24.47
N PHE A 66 2.01 -10.67 -25.38
CA PHE A 66 3.21 -9.87 -25.08
C PHE A 66 4.12 -10.48 -24.00
N PRO A 67 4.67 -11.70 -24.20
CA PRO A 67 5.40 -12.42 -23.15
C PRO A 67 6.52 -11.61 -22.50
N ILE A 68 7.34 -10.95 -23.32
CA ILE A 68 8.47 -10.12 -22.85
C ILE A 68 7.99 -8.95 -21.98
N THR A 69 6.95 -8.23 -22.42
CA THR A 69 6.43 -7.07 -21.69
C THR A 69 5.86 -7.47 -20.33
N LEU A 70 5.04 -8.53 -20.29
CA LEU A 70 4.48 -9.03 -19.05
C LEU A 70 5.55 -9.58 -18.10
N SER A 71 6.62 -10.18 -18.62
CA SER A 71 7.78 -10.59 -17.83
C SER A 71 8.48 -9.42 -17.16
N TYR A 72 8.71 -8.32 -17.89
CA TYR A 72 9.25 -7.10 -17.29
C TYR A 72 8.30 -6.51 -16.23
N MET A 73 6.99 -6.50 -16.50
CA MET A 73 6.01 -6.04 -15.51
C MET A 73 6.09 -6.87 -14.23
N ALA A 74 6.11 -8.20 -14.33
CA ALA A 74 6.25 -9.07 -13.16
C ALA A 74 7.57 -8.82 -12.41
N ALA A 75 8.68 -8.72 -13.12
CA ALA A 75 9.99 -8.48 -12.52
C ALA A 75 10.06 -7.11 -11.81
N PHE A 76 9.58 -6.04 -12.43
CA PHE A 76 9.56 -4.72 -11.81
C PHE A 76 8.54 -4.62 -10.67
N THR A 77 7.39 -5.30 -10.76
CA THR A 77 6.46 -5.41 -9.63
C THR A 77 7.14 -6.04 -8.42
N GLU A 78 7.97 -7.06 -8.61
CA GLU A 78 8.72 -7.67 -7.51
C GLU A 78 9.87 -6.79 -7.01
N LEU A 79 10.65 -6.18 -7.91
CA LEU A 79 11.80 -5.33 -7.54
C LEU A 79 11.41 -4.00 -6.89
N ILE A 80 10.26 -3.45 -7.24
CA ILE A 80 9.78 -2.17 -6.69
C ILE A 80 8.79 -2.44 -5.55
N GLY A 81 7.83 -3.34 -5.78
CA GLY A 81 6.80 -3.66 -4.81
C GLY A 81 7.37 -4.28 -3.53
N ALA A 82 8.39 -5.13 -3.62
CA ALA A 82 8.91 -5.81 -2.45
C ALA A 82 9.65 -4.86 -1.47
N PRO A 83 10.53 -3.94 -1.93
CA PRO A 83 11.06 -2.89 -1.05
C PRO A 83 9.99 -1.95 -0.49
N LEU A 84 8.99 -1.59 -1.30
CA LEU A 84 7.85 -0.78 -0.84
C LEU A 84 7.10 -1.46 0.30
N VAL A 85 6.81 -2.76 0.17
CA VAL A 85 6.23 -3.56 1.25
C VAL A 85 7.16 -3.61 2.46
N ALA A 86 8.47 -3.88 2.28
CA ALA A 86 9.43 -3.98 3.39
C ALA A 86 9.47 -2.70 4.24
N LEU A 87 9.47 -1.52 3.60
CA LEU A 87 9.38 -0.21 4.27
C LEU A 87 7.96 0.07 4.80
N GLY A 88 6.95 -0.56 4.19
CA GLY A 88 5.54 -0.26 4.29
C GLY A 88 5.24 1.17 3.85
N LEU A 89 5.64 1.46 2.63
CA LEU A 89 5.26 2.63 1.86
C LEU A 89 4.35 2.16 0.73
N PHE A 90 3.14 2.72 0.62
CA PHE A 90 2.10 2.24 -0.28
C PHE A 90 1.88 0.72 -0.14
N THR A 91 1.81 0.24 1.11
CA THR A 91 1.89 -1.19 1.42
C THR A 91 0.82 -1.99 0.70
N ARG A 92 -0.44 -1.52 0.69
CA ARG A 92 -1.57 -2.24 0.10
C ARG A 92 -1.46 -2.39 -1.42
N PRO A 93 -1.27 -1.33 -2.22
CA PRO A 93 -1.10 -1.48 -3.66
C PRO A 93 0.19 -2.23 -4.02
N ALA A 94 1.29 -2.05 -3.28
CA ALA A 94 2.51 -2.81 -3.51
C ALA A 94 2.30 -4.31 -3.25
N ALA A 95 1.70 -4.66 -2.10
CA ALA A 95 1.35 -6.03 -1.76
C ALA A 95 0.33 -6.64 -2.74
N LEU A 96 -0.59 -5.84 -3.29
CA LEU A 96 -1.54 -6.31 -4.30
C LEU A 96 -0.83 -6.74 -5.59
N GLY A 97 0.15 -5.95 -6.04
CA GLY A 97 0.98 -6.32 -7.17
C GLY A 97 1.74 -7.62 -6.93
N LEU A 98 2.40 -7.75 -5.78
CA LEU A 98 3.14 -8.97 -5.41
C LEU A 98 2.22 -10.19 -5.25
N PHE A 99 1.03 -9.99 -4.68
CA PHE A 99 0.02 -11.04 -4.58
C PHE A 99 -0.39 -11.53 -5.98
N PHE A 100 -0.56 -10.62 -6.93
CA PHE A 100 -0.88 -10.97 -8.31
C PHE A 100 0.24 -11.76 -9.00
N THR A 101 1.51 -11.33 -8.86
CA THR A 101 2.63 -12.10 -9.46
C THR A 101 2.72 -13.51 -8.89
N MET A 102 2.53 -13.67 -7.59
CA MET A 102 2.51 -14.99 -6.93
C MET A 102 1.30 -15.83 -7.34
N SER A 103 0.13 -15.22 -7.55
CA SER A 103 -1.06 -15.93 -8.05
C SER A 103 -0.85 -16.47 -9.46
N VAL A 104 -0.22 -15.68 -10.34
CA VAL A 104 0.16 -16.13 -11.69
C VAL A 104 1.21 -17.25 -11.63
N ALA A 105 2.20 -17.13 -10.74
CA ALA A 105 3.20 -18.18 -10.53
C ALA A 105 2.56 -19.49 -10.04
N MET A 106 1.62 -19.43 -9.08
CA MET A 106 0.84 -20.59 -8.65
C MET A 106 0.07 -21.22 -9.80
N TYR A 107 -0.60 -20.41 -10.63
CA TYR A 107 -1.33 -20.92 -11.79
C TYR A 107 -0.41 -21.65 -12.78
N HIS A 108 0.76 -21.09 -13.05
CA HIS A 108 1.79 -21.75 -13.85
C HIS A 108 2.25 -23.08 -13.24
N HIS A 109 2.55 -23.10 -11.94
CA HIS A 109 2.97 -24.33 -11.25
C HIS A 109 1.89 -25.42 -11.31
N VAL A 110 0.61 -25.06 -11.16
CA VAL A 110 -0.51 -26.00 -11.34
C VAL A 110 -0.55 -26.55 -12.77
N LYS A 111 -0.30 -25.71 -13.78
CA LYS A 111 -0.27 -26.16 -15.18
C LYS A 111 0.89 -27.10 -15.48
N VAL A 112 2.07 -26.85 -14.91
CA VAL A 112 3.27 -27.64 -15.15
C VAL A 112 3.27 -28.96 -14.37
N ALA A 113 2.88 -28.93 -13.09
CA ALA A 113 3.09 -30.03 -12.16
C ALA A 113 1.82 -30.48 -11.41
N GLY A 114 0.64 -29.94 -11.75
CA GLY A 114 -0.59 -30.20 -11.02
C GLY A 114 -0.55 -29.64 -9.59
N LEU A 115 -1.27 -30.26 -8.66
CA LEU A 115 -1.30 -29.85 -7.24
C LEU A 115 -0.08 -30.38 -6.44
N SER A 116 1.10 -30.40 -7.06
CA SER A 116 2.34 -30.82 -6.40
C SER A 116 2.76 -29.78 -5.35
N ILE A 117 2.69 -30.17 -4.08
CA ILE A 117 2.99 -29.28 -2.94
C ILE A 117 4.41 -28.68 -3.02
N PRO A 118 5.48 -29.44 -3.34
CA PRO A 118 6.82 -28.86 -3.48
C PRO A 118 6.94 -27.76 -4.54
N TYR A 119 6.10 -27.79 -5.58
CA TYR A 119 6.07 -26.73 -6.59
C TYR A 119 5.26 -25.52 -6.11
N LEU A 120 4.20 -25.74 -5.33
CA LEU A 120 3.26 -24.68 -4.95
C LEU A 120 3.62 -23.96 -3.65
N GLU A 121 4.28 -24.63 -2.70
CA GLU A 121 4.44 -24.18 -1.32
C GLU A 121 4.99 -22.75 -1.21
N LEU A 122 6.07 -22.43 -1.91
CA LEU A 122 6.73 -21.13 -1.79
C LEU A 122 5.86 -20.02 -2.36
N SER A 123 5.30 -20.23 -3.56
CA SER A 123 4.40 -19.27 -4.21
C SER A 123 3.11 -19.05 -3.39
N ALA A 124 2.59 -20.10 -2.76
CA ALA A 124 1.40 -20.03 -1.92
C ALA A 124 1.68 -19.28 -0.60
N LEU A 125 2.83 -19.52 0.05
CA LEU A 125 3.23 -18.80 1.25
C LEU A 125 3.42 -17.31 0.97
N TYR A 126 4.05 -16.95 -0.15
CA TYR A 126 4.16 -15.54 -0.53
C TYR A 126 2.81 -14.92 -0.88
N ALA A 127 1.96 -15.61 -1.65
CA ALA A 127 0.62 -15.13 -1.96
C ALA A 127 -0.21 -14.88 -0.68
N ALA A 128 -0.23 -15.84 0.26
CA ALA A 128 -0.91 -15.69 1.53
C ALA A 128 -0.34 -14.51 2.35
N THR A 129 0.98 -14.37 2.38
CA THR A 129 1.67 -13.27 3.08
C THR A 129 1.31 -11.91 2.48
N PHE A 130 1.35 -11.75 1.16
CA PHE A 130 1.01 -10.47 0.55
C PHE A 130 -0.49 -10.19 0.60
N LEU A 131 -1.35 -11.20 0.50
CA LEU A 131 -2.79 -11.05 0.74
C LEU A 131 -3.07 -10.53 2.15
N PHE A 132 -2.34 -11.03 3.16
CA PHE A 132 -2.41 -10.50 4.51
C PHE A 132 -2.10 -9.00 4.52
N PHE A 133 -1.05 -8.53 3.84
CA PHE A 133 -0.71 -7.10 3.74
C PHE A 133 -1.67 -6.27 2.87
N VAL A 134 -2.30 -6.87 1.85
CA VAL A 134 -3.38 -6.22 1.07
C VAL A 134 -4.56 -5.88 1.97
N ILE A 135 -4.99 -6.84 2.80
CA ILE A 135 -6.15 -6.67 3.69
C ILE A 135 -5.82 -5.77 4.87
N ASN A 136 -4.65 -5.97 5.48
CA ASN A 136 -4.34 -5.40 6.78
C ASN A 136 -3.45 -4.14 6.72
N GLY A 137 -2.74 -3.91 5.61
CA GLY A 137 -1.78 -2.81 5.45
C GLY A 137 -0.46 -3.01 6.21
N GLY A 138 0.34 -1.94 6.30
CA GLY A 138 1.73 -1.99 6.78
C GLY A 138 1.96 -2.04 8.30
N GLY A 139 0.91 -1.85 9.11
CA GLY A 139 1.01 -1.79 10.58
C GLY A 139 1.60 -0.48 11.11
N ARG A 140 1.82 -0.41 12.44
CA ARG A 140 2.24 0.80 13.16
C ARG A 140 3.65 1.27 12.84
N PHE A 141 4.57 0.35 12.57
CA PHE A 141 5.96 0.65 12.24
C PHE A 141 6.17 0.71 10.71
N SER A 142 5.26 1.40 10.03
CA SER A 142 5.29 1.62 8.58
C SER A 142 5.46 3.10 8.22
N VAL A 143 6.03 3.35 7.04
CA VAL A 143 6.09 4.70 6.48
C VAL A 143 4.68 5.24 6.21
N ASP A 144 3.75 4.38 5.80
CA ASP A 144 2.33 4.73 5.64
C ASP A 144 1.70 5.28 6.93
N ALA A 145 2.02 4.68 8.09
CA ALA A 145 1.56 5.16 9.39
C ALA A 145 2.15 6.54 9.73
N LEU A 146 3.43 6.74 9.42
CA LEU A 146 4.12 8.01 9.63
C LEU A 146 3.52 9.12 8.76
N LEU A 147 3.32 8.84 7.46
CA LEU A 147 2.72 9.80 6.51
C LEU A 147 1.31 10.19 6.94
N THR A 148 0.49 9.21 7.35
CA THR A 148 -0.88 9.47 7.83
C THR A 148 -0.89 10.37 9.05
N LYS A 149 0.05 10.17 10.00
CA LYS A 149 0.18 11.02 11.20
C LYS A 149 0.59 12.44 10.85
N VAL A 150 1.58 12.61 9.97
CA VAL A 150 2.10 13.92 9.56
C VAL A 150 1.03 14.71 8.80
N LEU A 151 0.40 14.09 7.79
CA LEU A 151 -0.65 14.72 7.00
C LEU A 151 -1.87 15.09 7.87
N GLY A 152 -2.26 14.21 8.80
CA GLY A 152 -3.34 14.50 9.75
C GLY A 152 -3.05 15.72 10.65
N GLY A 153 -1.79 15.85 11.12
CA GLY A 153 -1.36 16.99 11.92
C GLY A 153 -1.36 18.31 11.16
N MET A 154 -0.88 18.31 9.90
CA MET A 154 -0.89 19.51 9.06
C MET A 154 -2.32 19.97 8.74
N LEU A 155 -3.21 19.02 8.40
CA LEU A 155 -4.60 19.34 8.08
C LEU A 155 -5.38 19.86 9.29
N SER A 156 -5.12 19.32 10.50
CA SER A 156 -5.78 19.80 11.72
C SER A 156 -5.31 21.20 12.10
N GLN A 157 -4.02 21.50 11.96
CA GLN A 157 -3.46 22.84 12.21
C GLN A 157 -4.07 23.88 11.25
N GLN A 158 -4.18 23.55 9.96
CA GLN A 158 -4.79 24.43 8.97
C GLN A 158 -6.28 24.67 9.24
N ALA A 159 -7.02 23.63 9.67
CA ALA A 159 -8.43 23.75 10.02
C ALA A 159 -8.65 24.63 11.26
N SER A 160 -7.83 24.49 12.30
CA SER A 160 -7.88 25.32 13.50
C SER A 160 -7.55 26.77 13.21
N GLY A 161 -6.51 27.04 12.41
CA GLY A 161 -6.15 28.40 11.99
C GLY A 161 -7.27 29.08 11.18
N LYS A 162 -7.93 28.34 10.29
CA LYS A 162 -9.06 28.87 9.51
C LYS A 162 -10.31 29.11 10.37
N ARG A 163 -10.55 28.30 11.40
CA ARG A 163 -11.67 28.52 12.35
C ARG A 163 -11.44 29.76 13.20
N ALA A 164 -10.24 29.90 13.76
CA ALA A 164 -9.88 31.07 14.57
C ALA A 164 -10.04 32.37 13.78
N SER A 165 -9.58 32.42 12.52
CA SER A 165 -9.75 33.63 11.70
C SER A 165 -11.20 33.94 11.36
N LEU A 166 -12.04 32.92 11.13
CA LEU A 166 -13.48 33.10 10.91
C LEU A 166 -14.18 33.61 12.17
N GLU A 167 -13.85 33.07 13.34
CA GLU A 167 -14.40 33.52 14.64
C GLU A 167 -14.04 34.99 14.90
N THR A 168 -12.80 35.40 14.62
CA THR A 168 -12.40 36.82 14.69
C THR A 168 -13.20 37.69 13.75
N VAL A 169 -13.43 37.27 12.49
CA VAL A 169 -14.24 38.04 11.52
C VAL A 169 -15.70 38.18 11.96
N PHE A 170 -16.28 37.12 12.54
CA PHE A 170 -17.65 37.18 13.07
C PHE A 170 -17.75 38.14 14.26
N GLN A 171 -16.80 38.09 15.20
CA GLN A 171 -16.75 39.02 16.34
C GLN A 171 -16.66 40.47 15.87
N LEU A 172 -15.75 40.78 14.93
CA LEU A 172 -15.60 42.11 14.37
C LEU A 172 -16.86 42.59 13.64
N SER A 173 -17.55 41.70 12.92
CA SER A 173 -18.83 42.01 12.27
C SER A 173 -19.93 42.33 13.29
N ASP A 174 -20.01 41.59 14.38
CA ASP A 174 -21.03 41.79 15.42
C ASP A 174 -20.78 43.06 16.22
N GLU A 175 -19.52 43.37 16.53
CA GLU A 175 -19.10 44.65 17.13
C GLU A 175 -19.48 45.84 16.24
N ALA A 176 -19.14 45.77 14.94
CA ALA A 176 -19.48 46.82 13.98
C ALA A 176 -21.01 47.04 13.86
N LYS A 177 -21.81 45.97 13.90
CA LYS A 177 -23.28 46.07 13.89
C LYS A 177 -23.84 46.70 15.18
N ALA A 178 -23.24 46.41 16.34
CA ALA A 178 -23.66 46.99 17.61
C ALA A 178 -23.40 48.50 17.65
N GLU A 179 -22.23 48.93 17.17
CA GLU A 179 -21.83 50.35 17.13
C GLU A 179 -22.76 51.19 16.23
N ILE A 180 -23.12 50.65 15.05
CA ILE A 180 -24.09 51.29 14.14
C ILE A 180 -25.46 51.47 14.81
N LYS A 181 -25.89 50.52 15.65
CA LYS A 181 -27.20 50.55 16.29
C LYS A 181 -27.28 51.53 17.47
N SER A 182 -26.15 51.84 18.12
CA SER A 182 -26.09 52.78 19.26
C SER A 182 -25.81 54.24 18.86
N GLY A 183 -25.37 54.48 17.62
CA GLY A 183 -25.11 55.82 17.07
C GLY A 183 -26.32 56.49 16.38
N LEU A 184 -27.48 55.83 16.41
CA LEU A 184 -28.81 56.35 16.05
C LEU A 184 -29.66 56.51 17.32
#